data_AF-A0A952C1V0-F1
#
_entry.id   AF-A0A952C1V0-F1
#
_cell.length_a   1.000
_cell.length_b   1.000
_cell.length_c   1.000
_cell.angle_alpha   90.00
_cell.angle_beta   90.00
_cell.angle_gamma   90.00
#
_symmetry.space_group_name_H-M   'P 1'
#
loop_
_entity.id
_entity.type
_entity.pdbx_description
1 polymer ?
#
loop_
_entity_poly.entity_id
_entity_poly.type
_entity_poly.pdbx_seq_one_letter_code
_entity_poly.pdbx_strand_id
1 'polypeptide(L)'
;MRRIELAIGLILLPALALLLFIWHTQPTGLPQQAANTLAHFRQRAGLDVGDGWRVVSSTQATRAGALAPAVSLTTYGDSVYFRTDGDSPPPANSKPGVQHAGADNLRPVPYPPRQLWCVTLRHEERGNRALLVSLHEDLYNAGWLVHTVAQQAEQSILIRVGCTGSG
;
A
#
# COMPACT_ATOMS: atom_id res chain seq x y z
N MET A 1 11.82 -41.67 35.39
CA MET A 1 11.89 -41.29 33.96
C MET A 1 10.53 -40.86 33.41
N ARG A 2 9.44 -41.65 33.49
CA ARG A 2 8.08 -41.27 33.00
C ARG A 2 7.52 -39.89 33.44
N ARG A 3 7.84 -39.41 34.64
CA ARG A 3 7.35 -38.10 35.15
C ARG A 3 8.01 -36.90 34.47
N ILE A 4 9.26 -37.05 33.99
CA ILE A 4 10.00 -35.97 33.33
C ILE A 4 9.49 -35.80 31.88
N GLU A 5 9.21 -36.92 31.20
CA GLU A 5 8.66 -36.89 29.83
C GLU A 5 7.28 -36.23 29.76
N LEU A 6 6.41 -36.47 30.76
CA LEU A 6 5.11 -35.82 30.86
C LEU A 6 5.23 -34.30 31.10
N ALA A 7 6.20 -33.86 31.90
CA ALA A 7 6.42 -32.44 32.17
C ALA A 7 6.93 -31.69 30.93
N ILE A 8 7.81 -32.31 30.14
CA ILE A 8 8.31 -31.71 28.88
C ILE A 8 7.18 -31.57 27.86
N GLY A 9 6.34 -32.61 27.71
CA GLY A 9 5.17 -32.55 26.83
C GLY A 9 4.18 -31.44 27.20
N LEU A 10 3.95 -31.23 28.50
CA LEU A 10 3.03 -30.21 29.01
C LEU A 10 3.49 -28.77 28.70
N ILE A 11 4.81 -28.54 28.59
CA ILE A 11 5.38 -27.21 28.30
C ILE A 11 5.48 -26.97 26.79
N LEU A 12 5.84 -27.97 26.00
CA LEU A 12 6.04 -27.82 24.55
C LEU A 12 4.73 -27.64 23.77
N LEU A 13 3.66 -28.31 24.18
CA LEU A 13 2.34 -28.22 23.54
C LEU A 13 1.77 -26.78 23.47
N PRO A 14 1.69 -26.01 24.59
CA PRO A 14 1.17 -24.65 24.54
C PRO A 14 2.08 -23.69 23.76
N ALA A 15 3.41 -23.89 23.81
CA ALA A 15 4.36 -23.08 23.04
C ALA A 15 4.18 -23.29 21.53
N LEU A 16 4.01 -24.55 21.09
CA LEU A 16 3.74 -24.87 19.69
C LEU A 16 2.39 -24.32 19.23
N ALA A 17 1.35 -24.47 20.04
CA ALA A 17 0.03 -23.93 19.75
C ALA A 17 0.06 -22.39 19.62
N LEU A 18 0.81 -21.71 20.48
CA LEU A 18 0.98 -20.25 20.41
C LEU A 18 1.71 -19.82 19.13
N LEU A 19 2.76 -20.53 18.72
CA LEU A 19 3.48 -20.24 17.48
C LEU A 19 2.60 -20.45 16.25
N LEU A 20 1.82 -21.54 16.21
CA LEU A 20 0.85 -21.78 15.13
C LEU A 20 -0.24 -20.70 15.10
N PHE A 21 -0.72 -20.25 16.27
CA PHE A 21 -1.69 -19.17 16.38
C PHE A 21 -1.13 -17.83 15.88
N ILE A 22 0.09 -17.46 16.26
CA ILE A 22 0.77 -16.25 15.77
C ILE A 22 0.95 -16.33 14.25
N TRP A 23 1.28 -17.51 13.73
CA TRP A 23 1.46 -17.69 12.30
C TRP A 23 0.13 -17.60 11.53
N HIS A 24 -0.97 -18.09 12.11
CA HIS A 24 -2.31 -18.01 11.50
C HIS A 24 -2.98 -16.63 11.66
N THR A 25 -2.53 -15.82 12.61
CA THR A 25 -3.08 -14.48 12.84
C THR A 25 -2.34 -13.37 12.11
N GLN A 26 -1.42 -13.71 11.20
CA GLN A 26 -0.84 -12.69 10.33
C GLN A 26 -1.97 -12.05 9.50
N PRO A 27 -2.14 -10.72 9.58
CA PRO A 27 -3.21 -10.04 8.89
C PRO A 27 -3.07 -10.27 7.38
N THR A 28 -4.04 -10.99 6.81
CA THR A 28 -4.16 -11.17 5.38
C THR A 28 -4.78 -9.90 4.80
N GLY A 29 -3.95 -9.01 4.28
CA GLY A 29 -4.40 -7.81 3.58
C GLY A 29 -3.60 -6.57 3.88
N LEU A 30 -4.04 -5.47 3.26
CA LEU A 30 -3.45 -4.15 3.45
C LEU A 30 -3.53 -3.71 4.92
N PRO A 31 -2.48 -3.09 5.47
CA PRO A 31 -2.57 -2.36 6.74
C PRO A 31 -3.72 -1.34 6.69
N GLN A 32 -4.44 -1.15 7.80
CA GLN A 32 -5.63 -0.28 7.83
C GLN A 32 -5.37 1.12 7.27
N GLN A 33 -4.21 1.71 7.57
CA GLN A 33 -3.83 3.03 7.04
C GLN A 33 -3.67 3.00 5.52
N ALA A 34 -3.01 1.97 4.97
CA ALA A 34 -2.87 1.78 3.53
C ALA A 34 -4.23 1.57 2.85
N ALA A 35 -5.13 0.82 3.49
CA ALA A 35 -6.50 0.61 3.01
C ALA A 35 -7.30 1.92 2.99
N ASN A 36 -7.18 2.76 4.03
CA ASN A 36 -7.82 4.07 4.08
C ASN A 36 -7.28 5.00 2.97
N THR A 37 -5.95 5.06 2.80
CA THR A 37 -5.33 5.84 1.71
C THR A 37 -5.81 5.38 0.34
N LEU A 38 -5.89 4.06 0.12
CA LEU A 38 -6.42 3.49 -1.12
C LEU A 38 -7.90 3.85 -1.33
N ALA A 39 -8.72 3.80 -0.28
CA ALA A 39 -10.13 4.18 -0.35
C ALA A 39 -10.30 5.65 -0.75
N HIS A 40 -9.55 6.56 -0.11
CA HIS A 40 -9.54 7.98 -0.47
C HIS A 40 -9.08 8.21 -1.92
N PHE A 41 -8.03 7.51 -2.36
CA PHE A 41 -7.57 7.56 -3.75
C PHE A 41 -8.69 7.11 -4.71
N ARG A 42 -9.36 5.98 -4.43
CA ARG A 42 -10.41 5.44 -5.28
C ARG A 42 -11.60 6.38 -5.41
N GLN A 43 -12.05 6.95 -4.30
CA GLN A 43 -13.12 7.93 -4.28
C GLN A 43 -12.80 9.13 -5.16
N ARG A 44 -11.58 9.63 -5.04
CA ARG A 44 -11.11 10.78 -5.80
C ARG A 44 -10.92 10.49 -7.29
N ALA A 45 -10.45 9.29 -7.62
CA ALA A 45 -10.17 8.89 -8.99
C ALA A 45 -11.41 8.40 -9.76
N GLY A 46 -12.61 8.39 -9.14
CA GLY A 46 -13.80 7.79 -9.74
C GLY A 46 -13.64 6.28 -9.97
N LEU A 47 -13.02 5.62 -8.99
CA LEU A 47 -12.77 4.16 -8.97
C LEU A 47 -13.49 3.51 -7.78
N ASP A 48 -14.62 4.08 -7.37
CA ASP A 48 -15.39 3.61 -6.22
C ASP A 48 -16.18 2.35 -6.53
N VAL A 49 -16.75 1.74 -5.48
CA VAL A 49 -17.57 0.53 -5.58
C VAL A 49 -18.82 0.78 -6.44
N GLY A 50 -19.36 2.01 -6.43
CA GLY A 50 -20.46 2.41 -7.30
C GLY A 50 -20.09 2.39 -8.80
N ASP A 51 -18.81 2.57 -9.11
CA ASP A 51 -18.25 2.49 -10.46
C ASP A 51 -17.77 1.06 -10.81
N GLY A 52 -18.15 0.04 -10.04
CA GLY A 52 -17.86 -1.37 -10.33
C GLY A 52 -16.43 -1.83 -10.07
N TRP A 53 -15.53 -0.94 -9.63
CA TRP A 53 -14.17 -1.31 -9.24
C TRP A 53 -14.15 -1.95 -7.85
N ARG A 54 -13.50 -3.11 -7.71
CA ARG A 54 -13.28 -3.78 -6.42
C ARG A 54 -11.84 -4.28 -6.27
N VAL A 55 -11.30 -4.20 -5.06
CA VAL A 55 -10.01 -4.84 -4.74
C VAL A 55 -10.21 -6.35 -4.80
N VAL A 56 -9.45 -7.03 -5.65
CA VAL A 56 -9.50 -8.50 -5.78
C VAL A 56 -8.31 -9.19 -5.13
N SER A 57 -7.17 -8.50 -5.06
CA SER A 57 -5.98 -9.03 -4.40
C SER A 57 -5.12 -7.89 -3.87
N SER A 58 -4.41 -8.16 -2.78
CA SER A 58 -3.36 -7.31 -2.24
C SER A 58 -2.22 -8.19 -1.76
N THR A 59 -1.02 -7.98 -2.29
CA THR A 59 0.17 -8.76 -1.95
C THR A 59 1.30 -7.82 -1.59
N GLN A 60 1.98 -8.07 -0.47
CA GLN A 60 3.15 -7.30 -0.11
C GLN A 60 4.31 -7.62 -1.07
N ALA A 61 4.98 -6.57 -1.56
CA ALA A 61 6.10 -6.72 -2.46
C ALA A 61 7.32 -7.26 -1.70
N THR A 62 7.98 -8.28 -2.26
CA THR A 62 9.21 -8.84 -1.65
C THR A 62 10.43 -7.92 -1.81
N ARG A 63 10.37 -6.98 -2.76
CA ARG A 63 11.47 -6.04 -3.07
C ARG A 63 10.96 -4.60 -3.14
N ALA A 64 10.48 -4.07 -2.02
CA ALA A 64 10.07 -2.66 -1.90
C ALA A 64 11.18 -1.69 -2.36
N GLY A 65 12.45 -2.02 -2.08
CA GLY A 65 13.65 -1.31 -2.52
C GLY A 65 13.81 -1.13 -4.03
N ALA A 66 13.12 -1.94 -4.83
CA ALA A 66 13.22 -1.88 -6.29
C ALA A 66 12.27 -0.84 -6.92
N LEU A 67 11.37 -0.23 -6.13
CA LEU A 67 10.61 0.93 -6.57
C LEU A 67 11.50 2.17 -6.48
N ALA A 68 11.82 2.74 -7.63
CA ALA A 68 12.72 3.90 -7.76
C ALA A 68 11.96 5.13 -8.29
N PRO A 69 12.46 6.36 -8.05
CA PRO A 69 11.84 7.59 -8.53
C PRO A 69 11.60 7.60 -10.04
N ALA A 70 12.53 7.08 -10.84
CA ALA A 70 12.41 7.02 -12.30
C ALA A 70 11.31 6.06 -12.81
N VAL A 71 10.80 5.21 -11.92
CA VAL A 71 9.69 4.27 -12.17
C VAL A 71 8.40 4.82 -11.56
N SER A 72 8.50 5.89 -10.76
CA SER A 72 7.36 6.52 -10.09
C SER A 72 6.48 7.18 -11.14
N LEU A 73 5.25 6.69 -11.17
CA LEU A 73 4.17 7.22 -11.97
C LEU A 73 3.43 8.29 -11.15
N THR A 74 2.25 8.69 -11.61
CA THR A 74 1.39 9.61 -10.86
C THR A 74 1.19 9.09 -9.44
N THR A 75 1.77 9.82 -8.49
CA THR A 75 1.74 9.53 -7.06
C THR A 75 0.58 10.29 -6.45
N TYR A 76 -0.26 9.59 -5.72
CA TYR A 76 -1.38 10.15 -4.98
C TYR A 76 -1.20 9.88 -3.50
N GLY A 77 -1.53 10.86 -2.67
CA GLY A 77 -1.60 10.65 -1.24
C GLY A 77 -2.02 11.91 -0.53
N ASP A 78 -2.75 11.74 0.57
CA ASP A 78 -3.17 12.83 1.46
C ASP A 78 -2.09 13.09 2.53
N SER A 79 -0.83 13.15 2.10
CA SER A 79 0.28 13.46 3.00
C SER A 79 0.43 14.96 3.11
N VAL A 80 0.41 15.46 4.35
CA VAL A 80 0.74 16.87 4.63
C VAL A 80 2.25 17.17 4.52
N TYR A 81 3.08 16.15 4.25
CA TYR A 81 4.54 16.24 4.29
C TYR A 81 5.22 16.03 2.93
N PHE A 82 4.64 15.18 2.08
CA PHE A 82 5.25 14.79 0.80
C PHE A 82 4.51 15.40 -0.38
N ARG A 83 5.28 15.82 -1.39
CA ARG A 83 4.72 16.29 -2.65
C ARG A 83 4.15 15.12 -3.45
N THR A 84 2.92 15.25 -3.93
CA THR A 84 2.23 14.25 -4.77
C THR A 84 1.76 14.90 -6.07
N ASP A 85 1.52 14.10 -7.10
CA ASP A 85 1.16 14.57 -8.45
C ASP A 85 -0.35 14.85 -8.60
N GLY A 86 -1.16 14.35 -7.66
CA GLY A 86 -2.60 14.60 -7.63
C GLY A 86 -2.92 15.92 -6.96
N ASP A 87 -3.06 16.98 -7.76
CA ASP A 87 -3.54 18.30 -7.34
C ASP A 87 -4.81 18.21 -6.51
N SER A 88 -4.77 18.25 -5.17
CA SER A 88 -5.96 18.55 -4.38
C SER A 88 -6.66 19.76 -5.02
N PRO A 89 -7.89 19.63 -5.58
CA PRO A 89 -8.70 20.82 -5.72
C PRO A 89 -8.77 21.36 -4.29
N PRO A 90 -8.29 22.60 -4.07
CA PRO A 90 -8.31 23.16 -2.74
C PRO A 90 -9.76 23.08 -2.25
N PRO A 91 -10.02 22.78 -0.95
CA PRO A 91 -11.37 22.55 -0.44
C PRO A 91 -12.33 23.62 -0.97
N ALA A 92 -13.60 23.31 -1.22
CA ALA A 92 -14.55 24.20 -1.95
C ALA A 92 -14.70 25.63 -1.37
N ASN A 93 -14.17 25.87 -0.17
CA ASN A 93 -14.17 27.15 0.55
C ASN A 93 -12.83 27.91 0.40
N SER A 94 -11.87 27.36 -0.33
CA SER A 94 -10.60 27.99 -0.63
C SER A 94 -10.83 29.07 -1.67
N LYS A 95 -10.51 30.32 -1.31
CA LYS A 95 -10.66 31.47 -2.19
C LYS A 95 -10.02 31.19 -3.56
N PRO A 96 -10.70 31.50 -4.69
CA PRO A 96 -10.08 31.46 -6.01
C PRO A 96 -8.80 32.29 -6.00
N GLY A 97 -7.66 31.68 -6.35
CA GLY A 97 -6.34 32.32 -6.30
C GLY A 97 -5.45 31.88 -5.12
N VAL A 98 -5.96 31.10 -4.17
CA VAL A 98 -5.12 30.32 -3.26
C VAL A 98 -4.74 29.02 -3.96
N GLN A 99 -3.79 29.10 -4.91
CA GLN A 99 -2.90 27.97 -5.12
C GLN A 99 -2.42 27.56 -3.72
N HIS A 100 -2.38 26.27 -3.39
CA HIS A 100 -1.72 25.85 -2.16
C HIS A 100 -0.28 26.37 -2.23
N ALA A 101 -0.03 27.52 -1.60
CA ALA A 101 1.26 28.19 -1.49
C ALA A 101 2.27 27.37 -0.64
N GLY A 102 2.07 26.06 -0.56
CA GLY A 102 2.79 25.10 0.25
C GLY A 102 3.31 23.90 -0.53
N ALA A 103 3.01 23.73 -1.82
CA ALA A 103 3.67 22.69 -2.63
C ALA A 103 5.20 22.89 -2.67
N ASP A 104 5.66 24.15 -2.57
CA ASP A 104 7.08 24.51 -2.45
C ASP A 104 7.70 24.11 -1.09
N ASN A 105 6.88 23.93 -0.05
CA ASN A 105 7.32 23.50 1.28
C ASN A 105 7.19 21.98 1.50
N LEU A 106 6.57 21.25 0.56
CA LEU A 106 6.46 19.80 0.62
C LEU A 106 7.77 19.15 0.18
N ARG A 107 8.17 18.11 0.91
CA ARG A 107 9.42 17.42 0.64
C ARG A 107 9.24 16.43 -0.52
N PRO A 108 10.30 16.17 -1.30
CA PRO A 108 10.31 15.03 -2.21
C PRO A 108 9.98 13.75 -1.44
N VAL A 109 9.21 12.86 -2.07
CA VAL A 109 8.93 11.53 -1.53
C VAL A 109 10.25 10.78 -1.35
N PRO A 110 10.59 10.29 -0.14
CA PRO A 110 11.84 9.57 0.09
C PRO A 110 11.79 8.19 -0.58
N TYR A 111 12.90 7.79 -1.20
CA TYR A 111 13.05 6.47 -1.82
C TYR A 111 14.24 5.72 -1.23
N PRO A 112 14.17 4.38 -1.16
CA PRO A 112 13.01 3.55 -1.47
C PRO A 112 11.92 3.61 -0.39
N PRO A 113 10.67 3.19 -0.68
CA PRO A 113 9.65 3.05 0.36
C PRO A 113 10.04 1.97 1.38
N ARG A 114 9.61 2.14 2.63
CA ARG A 114 9.79 1.16 3.71
C ARG A 114 8.93 -0.07 3.49
N GLN A 115 7.71 0.11 2.98
CA GLN A 115 6.81 -0.98 2.63
C GLN A 115 6.17 -0.72 1.28
N LEU A 116 5.86 -1.80 0.56
CA LEU A 116 5.20 -1.74 -0.74
C LEU A 116 4.20 -2.86 -0.86
N TRP A 117 3.01 -2.54 -1.35
CA TRP A 117 1.92 -3.47 -1.60
C TRP A 117 1.46 -3.34 -3.04
N CYS A 118 1.28 -4.46 -3.72
CA CYS A 118 0.66 -4.52 -5.03
C CYS A 118 -0.82 -4.86 -4.86
N VAL A 119 -1.67 -3.98 -5.35
CA VAL A 119 -3.12 -4.09 -5.23
C VAL A 119 -3.72 -4.21 -6.62
N THR A 120 -4.50 -5.26 -6.85
CA THR A 120 -5.23 -5.43 -8.11
C THR A 120 -6.67 -4.99 -7.89
N LEU A 121 -7.10 -4.03 -8.70
CA LEU A 121 -8.50 -3.68 -8.85
C LEU A 121 -9.07 -4.42 -10.05
N ARG A 122 -10.33 -4.85 -9.95
CA ARG A 122 -11.10 -5.44 -11.05
C ARG A 122 -12.36 -4.66 -11.29
N HIS A 123 -12.67 -4.42 -12.55
CA HIS A 123 -13.94 -3.93 -13.05
C HIS A 123 -14.45 -4.90 -14.12
N GLU A 124 -15.76 -5.08 -14.21
CA GLU A 124 -16.35 -6.10 -15.09
C GLU A 124 -16.14 -5.79 -16.57
N GLU A 125 -16.36 -4.54 -16.98
CA GLU A 125 -16.15 -4.10 -18.37
C GLU A 125 -14.72 -3.60 -18.68
N ARG A 126 -14.04 -2.98 -17.72
CA ARG A 126 -12.72 -2.33 -17.93
C ARG A 126 -11.53 -3.22 -17.60
N GLY A 127 -11.77 -4.43 -17.08
CA GLY A 127 -10.74 -5.41 -16.76
C GLY A 127 -10.01 -5.13 -15.45
N ASN A 128 -8.76 -5.63 -15.37
CA ASN A 128 -7.92 -5.51 -14.18
C ASN A 128 -6.99 -4.30 -14.29
N ARG A 129 -6.64 -3.73 -13.14
CA ARG A 129 -5.65 -2.65 -13.02
C ARG A 129 -4.81 -2.83 -11.77
N ALA A 130 -3.49 -2.77 -11.90
CA ALA A 130 -2.61 -2.76 -10.74
C ALA A 130 -2.37 -1.35 -10.19
N LEU A 131 -2.32 -1.27 -8.87
CA LEU A 131 -1.90 -0.11 -8.10
C LEU A 131 -0.78 -0.53 -7.15
N LEU A 132 0.11 0.41 -6.83
CA LEU A 132 1.10 0.20 -5.78
C LEU A 132 0.78 1.08 -4.59
N VAL A 133 0.66 0.51 -3.41
CA VAL A 133 0.44 1.26 -2.17
C VAL A 133 1.70 1.17 -1.32
N SER A 134 2.37 2.29 -1.08
CA SER A 134 3.69 2.32 -0.47
C SER A 134 3.72 3.18 0.78
N LEU A 135 4.46 2.73 1.78
CA LEU A 135 4.80 3.52 2.96
C LEU A 135 6.13 4.22 2.70
N HIS A 136 6.09 5.54 2.63
CA HIS A 136 7.28 6.37 2.58
C HIS A 136 7.53 6.98 3.96
N GLU A 137 8.79 6.98 4.40
CA GLU A 137 9.18 7.44 5.72
C GLU A 137 10.51 8.19 5.64
N ASP A 138 10.60 9.32 6.34
CA ASP A 138 11.83 10.05 6.61
C ASP A 138 12.11 10.07 8.12
N LEU A 139 13.08 10.88 8.57
CA LEU A 139 13.46 10.95 9.99
C LEU A 139 12.30 11.42 10.90
N TYR A 140 11.31 12.13 10.37
CA TYR A 140 10.28 12.81 11.16
C TYR A 140 8.85 12.38 10.81
N ASN A 141 8.63 11.84 9.61
CA ASN A 141 7.29 11.63 9.05
C ASN A 141 7.19 10.30 8.33
N ALA A 142 5.99 9.72 8.37
CA ALA A 142 5.63 8.55 7.58
C ALA A 142 4.27 8.79 6.90
N GLY A 143 4.14 8.33 5.66
CA GLY A 143 2.93 8.53 4.86
C GLY A 143 2.71 7.40 3.86
N TRP A 144 1.47 6.93 3.79
CA TRP A 144 1.03 6.00 2.75
C TRP A 144 0.68 6.77 1.48
N LEU A 145 1.21 6.30 0.36
CA LEU A 145 0.97 6.85 -0.98
C LEU A 145 0.50 5.74 -1.92
N VAL A 146 -0.23 6.11 -2.96
CA VAL A 146 -0.71 5.23 -4.03
C VAL A 146 -0.06 5.65 -5.35
N HIS A 147 0.59 4.73 -6.04
CA HIS A 147 1.15 4.93 -7.37
C HIS A 147 0.29 4.20 -8.39
N THR A 148 -0.12 4.90 -9.44
CA THR A 148 -0.87 4.29 -10.55
C THR A 148 0.09 3.75 -11.59
N VAL A 149 0.00 2.47 -11.96
CA VAL A 149 0.90 1.91 -12.96
C VAL A 149 0.36 2.06 -14.38
N ALA A 150 1.21 2.50 -15.31
CA ALA A 150 0.88 2.54 -16.72
C ALA A 150 0.77 1.11 -17.23
N GLN A 151 -0.30 0.81 -17.98
CA GLN A 151 -0.61 -0.56 -18.41
C GLN A 151 0.56 -1.24 -19.14
N GLN A 152 1.33 -0.48 -19.92
CA GLN A 152 2.51 -0.99 -20.66
C GLN A 152 3.68 -1.38 -19.75
N ALA A 153 3.80 -0.75 -18.58
CA ALA A 153 4.87 -0.98 -17.61
C ALA A 153 4.44 -1.88 -16.43
N GLU A 154 3.15 -2.23 -16.35
CA GLU A 154 2.56 -2.95 -15.23
C GLU A 154 3.31 -4.25 -14.90
N GLN A 155 3.45 -5.13 -15.88
CA GLN A 155 4.07 -6.43 -15.65
C GLN A 155 5.55 -6.31 -15.27
N SER A 156 6.30 -5.42 -15.93
CA SER A 156 7.73 -5.27 -15.66
C SER A 156 7.99 -4.68 -14.27
N ILE A 157 7.12 -3.76 -13.82
CA ILE A 157 7.17 -3.18 -12.48
C ILE A 157 6.79 -4.23 -11.42
N LEU A 158 5.67 -4.94 -11.59
CA LEU A 158 5.22 -5.97 -10.65
C LEU A 158 6.26 -7.07 -10.46
N ILE A 159 6.88 -7.56 -11.55
CA ILE A 159 7.98 -8.53 -11.48
C ILE A 159 9.16 -7.92 -10.73
N ARG A 160 9.56 -6.69 -11.06
CA ARG A 160 10.70 -6.00 -10.44
C ARG A 160 10.54 -5.86 -8.93
N VAL A 161 9.37 -5.45 -8.46
CA VAL A 161 9.11 -5.30 -7.01
C VAL A 161 8.78 -6.64 -6.33
N GLY A 162 8.67 -7.71 -7.12
CA GLY A 162 8.49 -9.07 -6.63
C GLY A 162 7.07 -9.35 -6.13
N CYS A 163 6.09 -8.82 -6.84
CA CYS A 163 4.67 -9.13 -6.69
C CYS A 163 4.27 -10.21 -7.69
N THR A 164 4.69 -11.44 -7.42
CA THR A 164 4.36 -12.61 -8.23
C THR A 164 3.42 -13.49 -7.42
N GLY A 165 2.13 -13.57 -7.79
CA GLY A 165 1.20 -14.51 -7.12
C GLY A 165 -0.22 -14.03 -6.88
N SER A 166 -0.78 -13.16 -7.71
CA SER A 166 -2.18 -12.69 -7.56
C SER A 166 -3.04 -12.93 -8.82
N GLY A 167 -2.70 -13.96 -9.59
CA GLY A 167 -3.49 -14.45 -10.71
C GLY A 167 -4.42 -15.57 -10.27
#